data_AF-A0A2J6PH36-F1
#
_entry.id   AF-A0A2J6PH36-F1
#
_cell.length_a   1.000
_cell.length_b   1.000
_cell.length_c   1.000
_cell.angle_alpha   90.00
_cell.angle_beta   90.00
_cell.angle_gamma   90.00
#
_symmetry.space_group_name_H-M   'P 1'
#
loop_
_entity.id
_entity.type
_entity.pdbx_description
1 polymer ?
#
loop_
_entity_poly.entity_id
_entity_poly.type
_entity_poly.pdbx_seq_one_letter_code
_entity_poly.pdbx_strand_id
1 'polypeptide(L)'
;MTVEKCAAFCDPTYSLFGLEWSGECYCGNTLQAGSVLSPIEQCQTNVCDGDGTEYCGGSSRLGLYYCPPPPTILTATSTIDDFVTTILAISAAPTYTSTVDTVTTTSTTTVATITTCIPQGYVSFNKRDLENGLTTIASTTTTTTVPLTEYLTSISTTITTPLATFTPTTTVTTAVTYTSNVCPTPSASCNNQGLQWAYYNNAVYNNDVVYSTFDPTVYKDQIPQITGVTSTLGGINTNSNPIVDLYGEVVDINLNYFALNHVGYIFAPLTGTYTFVLPCPDDIDFVWIGQYAYSGYTRANANIMNDYGTYQTETYTIDLVVGNYYPLRIMFAQAQGPATFQLSLTDPSGTTMLSSDSSQSPFLVQYSCDGVTAPAFVPWGSET
;
A
#
# COMPACT_ATOMS: atom_id res chain seq x y z
N MET A 1 19.94 11.73 12.47
CA MET A 1 18.50 11.61 12.16
C MET A 1 18.36 10.71 10.93
N THR A 2 17.28 9.93 10.79
CA THR A 2 16.85 9.30 9.51
C THR A 2 15.46 9.81 9.17
N VAL A 3 14.95 9.57 7.96
CA VAL A 3 13.59 10.00 7.61
C VAL A 3 12.57 9.31 8.53
N GLU A 4 12.75 8.03 8.82
CA GLU A 4 11.90 7.21 9.72
C GLU A 4 11.98 7.72 11.16
N LYS A 5 13.17 8.10 11.62
CA LYS A 5 13.33 8.66 12.97
C LYS A 5 12.64 10.00 13.12
N CYS A 6 12.60 10.83 12.07
CA CYS A 6 11.87 12.08 12.10
C CYS A 6 10.36 11.85 12.01
N ALA A 7 9.91 10.95 11.15
CA ALA A 7 8.51 10.53 11.09
C ALA A 7 8.01 10.03 12.46
N ALA A 8 8.83 9.23 13.16
CA ALA A 8 8.52 8.73 14.50
C ALA A 8 8.64 9.79 15.60
N PHE A 9 9.46 10.82 15.39
CA PHE A 9 9.59 11.94 16.32
C PHE A 9 8.37 12.86 16.29
N CYS A 10 7.74 13.02 15.13
CA CYS A 10 6.55 13.85 14.98
C CYS A 10 5.31 13.20 15.57
N ASP A 11 4.58 13.97 16.40
CA ASP A 11 3.29 13.55 16.93
C ASP A 11 2.35 13.17 15.76
N PRO A 12 1.66 12.02 15.83
CA PRO A 12 0.78 11.55 14.75
C PRO A 12 -0.40 12.49 14.44
N THR A 13 -0.63 13.52 15.25
CA THR A 13 -1.58 14.60 14.97
C THR A 13 -1.06 15.63 13.96
N TYR A 14 0.22 15.60 13.62
CA TYR A 14 0.80 16.43 12.55
C TYR A 14 0.72 15.71 11.21
N SER A 15 0.05 16.33 10.26
CA SER A 15 -0.14 15.81 8.90
C SER A 15 1.12 15.94 8.03
N LEU A 16 2.06 16.78 8.46
CA LEU A 16 3.31 17.04 7.77
C LEU A 16 4.48 16.85 8.74
N PHE A 17 5.54 16.26 8.23
CA PHE A 17 6.85 16.36 8.84
C PHE A 17 7.88 16.72 7.78
N GLY A 18 9.02 17.23 8.18
CA GLY A 18 10.10 17.55 7.26
C GLY A 18 11.45 17.51 7.91
N LEU A 19 12.46 17.21 7.09
CA LEU A 19 13.85 17.16 7.53
C LEU A 19 14.65 18.29 6.90
N GLU A 20 15.50 18.91 7.71
CA GLU A 20 16.45 19.93 7.27
C GLU A 20 17.85 19.56 7.77
N TRP A 21 18.87 19.93 6.99
CA TRP A 21 20.25 19.93 7.44
C TRP A 21 20.74 18.63 8.12
N SER A 22 20.45 17.48 7.52
CA SER A 22 20.89 16.12 7.94
C SER A 22 20.31 15.58 9.26
N GLY A 23 19.99 16.47 10.19
CA GLY A 23 19.74 16.14 11.59
C GLY A 23 18.44 16.72 12.14
N GLU A 24 17.87 17.73 11.49
CA GLU A 24 16.73 18.48 12.02
C GLU A 24 15.42 17.86 11.56
N CYS A 25 14.43 17.88 12.46
CA CYS A 25 13.11 17.33 12.23
C CYS A 25 12.05 18.35 12.65
N TYR A 26 11.13 18.63 11.73
CA TYR A 26 10.06 19.60 11.89
C TYR A 26 8.72 18.91 11.71
N CYS A 27 7.75 19.26 12.55
CA CYS A 27 6.41 18.69 12.54
C CYS A 27 5.39 19.82 12.41
N GLY A 28 4.34 19.63 11.62
CA GLY A 28 3.33 20.66 11.43
C GLY A 28 2.08 20.15 10.74
N ASN A 29 1.03 20.95 10.79
CA ASN A 29 -0.21 20.70 10.03
C ASN A 29 -0.34 21.62 8.82
N THR A 30 0.49 22.66 8.77
CA THR A 30 0.46 23.71 7.75
C THR A 30 1.87 24.22 7.53
N LEU A 31 2.18 24.59 6.29
CA LEU A 31 3.43 25.29 5.99
C LEU A 31 3.39 26.72 6.52
N GLN A 32 4.50 27.18 7.11
CA GLN A 32 4.60 28.54 7.62
C GLN A 32 4.62 29.57 6.48
N ALA A 33 4.14 30.78 6.76
CA ALA A 33 4.18 31.90 5.82
C ALA A 33 5.62 32.15 5.33
N GLY A 34 5.83 32.17 4.02
CA GLY A 34 7.16 32.27 3.40
C GLY A 34 7.68 30.95 2.83
N SER A 35 7.03 29.82 3.12
CA SER A 35 7.37 28.53 2.49
C SER A 35 7.05 28.57 0.98
N VAL A 36 8.07 28.33 0.16
CA VAL A 36 7.97 28.30 -1.30
C VAL A 36 8.54 26.99 -1.84
N LEU A 37 7.93 26.47 -2.90
CA LEU A 37 8.47 25.31 -3.60
C LEU A 37 9.88 25.62 -4.10
N SER A 38 10.76 24.65 -3.93
CA SER A 38 12.15 24.72 -4.37
C SER A 38 12.45 23.52 -5.26
N PRO A 39 13.40 23.65 -6.21
CA PRO A 39 13.88 22.52 -7.00
C PRO A 39 14.36 21.38 -6.09
N ILE A 40 14.06 20.13 -6.48
CA ILE A 40 14.34 18.94 -5.66
C ILE A 40 15.83 18.81 -5.33
N GLU A 41 16.69 19.27 -6.24
CA GLU A 41 18.14 19.28 -6.09
C GLU A 41 18.60 20.19 -4.95
N GLN A 42 17.80 21.18 -4.54
CA GLN A 42 18.09 22.02 -3.37
C GLN A 42 17.62 21.36 -2.06
N CYS A 43 16.61 20.50 -2.14
CA CYS A 43 16.08 19.72 -1.01
C CYS A 43 16.85 18.41 -0.77
N GLN A 44 17.62 17.93 -1.76
CA GLN A 44 18.45 16.73 -1.70
C GLN A 44 19.94 17.06 -1.65
N THR A 45 20.32 18.08 -0.85
CA THR A 45 21.73 18.52 -0.75
C THR A 45 22.48 17.87 0.41
N ASN A 46 21.76 17.38 1.43
CA ASN A 46 22.37 16.76 2.60
C ASN A 46 21.80 15.36 2.84
N VAL A 47 22.69 14.41 3.11
CA VAL A 47 22.30 13.06 3.55
C VAL A 47 21.92 13.05 5.02
N CYS A 48 21.15 12.07 5.44
CA CYS A 48 20.73 11.91 6.83
C CYS A 48 21.92 11.53 7.75
N ASP A 49 22.05 12.16 8.92
CA ASP A 49 23.14 11.83 9.87
C ASP A 49 23.09 10.36 10.34
N GLY A 50 21.90 9.75 10.28
CA GLY A 50 21.66 8.37 10.68
C GLY A 50 21.60 7.38 9.52
N ASP A 51 21.58 7.85 8.27
CA ASP A 51 21.56 7.02 7.07
C ASP A 51 22.15 7.78 5.87
N GLY A 52 23.36 7.40 5.43
CA GLY A 52 24.03 8.04 4.30
C GLY A 52 23.40 7.74 2.93
N THR A 53 22.37 6.88 2.87
CA THR A 53 21.67 6.49 1.64
C THR A 53 20.40 7.30 1.39
N GLU A 54 19.99 8.12 2.36
CA GLU A 54 18.78 8.94 2.29
C GLU A 54 19.09 10.44 2.37
N TYR A 55 18.21 11.26 1.78
CA TYR A 55 18.32 12.71 1.84
C TYR A 55 17.45 13.31 2.95
N CYS A 56 18.07 14.14 3.80
CA CYS A 56 17.45 14.79 4.95
C CYS A 56 17.42 16.32 4.79
N GLY A 57 16.93 16.78 3.64
CA GLY A 57 16.78 18.20 3.35
C GLY A 57 18.06 18.90 2.87
N GLY A 58 18.03 20.22 2.90
CA GLY A 58 19.11 21.11 2.49
C GLY A 58 19.18 22.37 3.33
N SER A 59 20.12 23.28 3.01
CA SER A 59 20.22 24.56 3.74
C SER A 59 18.97 25.41 3.54
N SER A 60 18.17 25.63 4.61
CA SER A 60 16.87 26.32 4.51
C SER A 60 15.93 25.68 3.50
N ARG A 61 16.01 24.35 3.36
CA ARG A 61 15.17 23.55 2.46
C ARG A 61 14.72 22.29 3.17
N LEU A 62 13.42 22.19 3.39
CA LEU A 62 12.80 21.00 3.97
C LEU A 62 12.60 19.93 2.90
N GLY A 63 13.08 18.72 3.17
CA GLY A 63 12.47 17.53 2.57
C GLY A 63 11.12 17.31 3.27
N LEU A 64 10.02 17.67 2.59
CA LEU A 64 8.68 17.66 3.18
C LEU A 64 7.97 16.34 2.88
N TYR A 65 7.40 15.75 3.92
CA TYR A 65 6.71 14.48 3.90
C TYR A 65 5.30 14.65 4.47
N TYR A 66 4.32 14.00 3.84
CA TYR A 66 2.94 13.98 4.32
C TYR A 66 2.62 12.63 4.91
N CYS A 67 2.14 12.64 6.15
CA CYS A 67 1.60 11.48 6.83
C CYS A 67 0.17 11.85 7.19
N PRO A 68 -0.86 11.29 6.53
CA PRO A 68 -2.23 11.64 6.89
C PRO A 68 -2.45 11.27 8.36
N PRO A 69 -2.96 12.21 9.18
CA PRO A 69 -3.26 11.91 10.57
C PRO A 69 -4.27 10.74 10.59
N PRO A 70 -4.26 9.91 11.64
CA PRO A 70 -5.32 8.94 11.84
C PRO A 70 -6.67 9.68 11.67
N PRO A 71 -7.69 9.06 11.04
CA PRO A 71 -8.99 9.71 10.91
C PRO A 71 -9.39 10.22 12.30
N THR A 72 -9.62 11.54 12.40
CA THR A 72 -10.02 12.18 13.64
C THR A 72 -11.24 11.45 14.14
N ILE A 73 -11.18 10.94 15.37
CA ILE A 73 -12.33 10.36 16.06
C ILE A 73 -13.36 11.48 16.16
N LEU A 74 -14.31 11.52 15.22
CA LEU A 74 -15.55 12.22 15.46
C LEU A 74 -16.22 11.44 16.56
N THR A 75 -16.09 11.93 17.79
CA THR A 75 -16.98 11.58 18.89
C THR A 75 -18.35 12.05 18.48
N ALA A 76 -19.07 11.23 17.71
CA ALA A 76 -20.49 11.39 17.56
C ALA A 76 -21.11 11.00 18.90
N THR A 77 -21.29 11.97 19.79
CA THR A 77 -22.32 11.88 20.80
C THR A 77 -23.65 11.91 20.08
N SER A 78 -24.17 10.75 19.70
CA SER A 78 -25.56 10.62 19.36
C SER A 78 -26.35 10.69 20.66
N THR A 79 -26.80 11.88 21.04
CA THR A 79 -27.96 11.96 21.94
C THR A 79 -29.13 11.41 21.16
N ILE A 80 -29.64 10.25 21.55
CA ILE A 80 -30.97 9.83 21.09
C ILE A 80 -31.97 10.73 21.82
N ASP A 81 -32.18 11.94 21.30
CA ASP A 81 -33.19 12.90 21.79
C ASP A 81 -34.51 12.71 21.04
N ASP A 82 -34.91 11.47 20.79
CA ASP A 82 -36.12 11.20 20.03
C ASP A 82 -36.90 9.99 20.53
N PHE A 83 -37.15 9.93 21.84
CA PHE A 83 -38.20 9.05 22.37
C PHE A 83 -38.95 9.56 23.62
N VAL A 84 -38.70 10.81 24.08
CA VAL A 84 -39.38 11.36 25.28
C VAL A 84 -40.43 12.44 24.93
N THR A 85 -40.64 12.76 23.66
CA THR A 85 -41.53 13.85 23.23
C THR A 85 -42.98 13.41 22.98
N THR A 86 -43.39 12.21 23.42
CA THR A 86 -44.75 11.68 23.15
C THR A 86 -45.55 11.24 24.39
N ILE A 87 -45.18 11.66 25.61
CA ILE A 87 -45.97 11.37 26.83
C ILE A 87 -46.44 12.65 27.58
N LEU A 88 -46.35 13.83 26.98
CA LEU A 88 -46.85 15.07 27.61
C LEU A 88 -48.25 15.50 27.17
N ALA A 89 -49.00 14.64 26.48
CA ALA A 89 -50.32 14.99 25.97
C ALA A 89 -51.40 13.97 26.30
N ILE A 90 -51.57 13.53 27.55
CA ILE A 90 -52.88 13.00 28.02
C ILE A 90 -53.15 13.40 29.49
N SER A 91 -54.29 14.10 29.63
CA SER A 91 -55.28 14.19 30.72
C SER A 91 -54.94 14.76 32.10
N ALA A 92 -55.78 15.75 32.43
CA ALA A 92 -56.08 16.28 33.76
C ALA A 92 -56.49 15.20 34.80
N ALA A 93 -56.27 15.56 36.08
CA ALA A 93 -56.66 14.98 37.39
C ALA A 93 -57.76 13.89 37.46
N PRO A 94 -57.86 13.05 38.54
CA PRO A 94 -57.29 13.22 39.90
C PRO A 94 -56.53 11.99 40.48
N THR A 95 -56.04 12.19 41.70
CA THR A 95 -55.24 11.31 42.56
C THR A 95 -55.54 9.81 42.51
N TYR A 96 -54.51 9.02 42.19
CA TYR A 96 -54.38 7.60 42.51
C TYR A 96 -52.99 7.32 43.10
N THR A 97 -52.95 6.50 44.16
CA THR A 97 -51.73 5.89 44.69
C THR A 97 -51.35 4.73 43.78
N SER A 98 -50.19 4.77 43.13
CA SER A 98 -49.64 3.63 42.38
C SER A 98 -48.16 3.42 42.72
N THR A 99 -47.82 2.14 42.85
CA THR A 99 -46.48 1.58 43.07
C THR A 99 -45.58 1.80 41.86
N VAL A 100 -44.32 2.18 42.10
CA VAL A 100 -43.30 2.36 41.06
C VAL A 100 -42.56 1.04 40.85
N ASP A 101 -42.60 0.48 39.63
CA ASP A 101 -41.76 -0.63 39.20
C ASP A 101 -40.42 -0.09 38.65
N THR A 102 -39.30 -0.58 39.19
CA THR A 102 -37.96 -0.32 38.63
C THR A 102 -37.65 -1.31 37.51
N VAL A 103 -37.58 -0.82 36.28
CA VAL A 103 -37.11 -1.58 35.11
C VAL A 103 -35.57 -1.58 35.11
N THR A 104 -34.96 -2.77 35.09
CA THR A 104 -33.50 -2.92 34.92
C THR A 104 -33.24 -3.49 33.52
N THR A 105 -32.65 -2.69 32.64
CA THR A 105 -32.25 -3.12 31.28
C THR A 105 -30.80 -3.61 31.29
N THR A 106 -30.54 -4.78 30.72
CA THR A 106 -29.17 -5.31 30.53
C THR A 106 -28.88 -5.33 29.04
N SER A 107 -27.91 -4.54 28.57
CA SER A 107 -27.50 -4.49 27.17
C SER A 107 -26.13 -5.15 26.97
N THR A 108 -26.03 -6.01 25.96
CA THR A 108 -24.76 -6.63 25.51
C THR A 108 -24.22 -5.89 24.29
N THR A 109 -22.96 -5.47 24.32
CA THR A 109 -22.27 -4.76 23.24
C THR A 109 -21.47 -5.72 22.36
N THR A 110 -21.65 -5.65 21.03
CA THR A 110 -20.75 -6.27 20.03
C THR A 110 -19.90 -5.20 19.36
N VAL A 111 -18.58 -5.40 19.37
CA VAL A 111 -17.56 -4.49 18.83
C VAL A 111 -17.47 -4.66 17.30
N ALA A 112 -17.59 -3.57 16.55
CA ALA A 112 -17.34 -3.55 15.10
C ALA A 112 -15.99 -2.87 14.82
N THR A 113 -15.06 -3.60 14.21
CA THR A 113 -13.73 -3.14 13.82
C THR A 113 -13.77 -2.63 12.37
N ILE A 114 -13.39 -1.38 12.12
CA ILE A 114 -13.27 -0.82 10.76
C ILE A 114 -11.83 -0.37 10.55
N THR A 115 -11.17 -0.92 9.52
CA THR A 115 -9.76 -0.68 9.19
C THR A 115 -9.67 0.10 7.88
N THR A 116 -9.01 1.26 7.88
CA THR A 116 -8.57 1.97 6.67
C THR A 116 -7.08 2.28 6.79
N CYS A 117 -6.33 2.11 5.69
CA CYS A 117 -4.87 2.25 5.63
C CYS A 117 -4.48 3.22 4.49
N ILE A 118 -3.40 4.00 4.68
CA ILE A 118 -2.78 4.94 3.70
C ILE A 118 -1.25 4.68 3.71
N PRO A 119 -0.56 4.39 2.58
CA PRO A 119 0.75 3.75 2.45
C PRO A 119 1.86 4.60 3.04
N GLN A 120 2.94 3.95 3.48
CA GLN A 120 4.28 4.51 3.37
C GLN A 120 4.80 4.22 1.96
N GLY A 121 5.57 5.16 1.43
CA GLY A 121 5.62 5.51 0.03
C GLY A 121 5.40 7.01 0.03
N TYR A 122 6.47 7.75 0.35
CA TYR A 122 6.37 9.18 0.59
C TYR A 122 5.92 9.87 -0.69
N VAL A 123 4.65 10.28 -0.74
CA VAL A 123 4.08 11.02 -1.86
C VAL A 123 4.62 12.46 -1.80
N SER A 124 5.40 12.85 -2.82
CA SER A 124 5.76 14.25 -3.04
C SER A 124 4.56 14.97 -3.64
N PHE A 125 3.97 15.89 -2.88
CA PHE A 125 2.82 16.68 -3.35
C PHE A 125 3.29 17.97 -4.05
N ASN A 126 2.57 18.34 -5.11
CA ASN A 126 2.65 19.69 -5.66
C ASN A 126 1.69 20.62 -4.89
N LYS A 127 2.13 21.85 -4.60
CA LYS A 127 1.36 22.89 -3.90
C LYS A 127 -0.05 23.13 -4.48
N ARG A 128 -0.27 22.81 -5.76
CA ARG A 128 -1.55 22.98 -6.47
C ARG A 128 -2.68 22.09 -5.95
N ASP A 129 -2.36 20.95 -5.35
CA ASP A 129 -3.36 20.01 -4.80
C ASP A 129 -3.80 20.39 -3.38
N LEU A 130 -2.97 21.15 -2.65
CA LEU A 130 -3.27 21.66 -1.31
C LEU A 130 -4.08 22.97 -1.32
N GLU A 131 -3.89 23.81 -2.35
CA GLU A 131 -4.61 25.10 -2.49
C GLU A 131 -6.04 24.95 -3.06
N ASN A 132 -6.37 23.82 -3.69
CA ASN A 132 -7.68 23.60 -4.34
C ASN A 132 -8.76 22.95 -3.44
N GLY A 133 -8.47 22.66 -2.17
CA GLY A 133 -9.50 22.24 -1.20
C GLY A 133 -10.31 21.00 -1.59
N LEU A 134 -9.70 20.03 -2.27
CA LEU A 134 -10.36 18.78 -2.66
C LEU A 134 -10.51 17.85 -1.43
N THR A 135 -11.58 18.04 -0.67
CA THR A 135 -11.89 17.28 0.56
C THR A 135 -12.78 16.05 0.34
N THR A 136 -12.90 15.56 -0.90
CA THR A 136 -13.73 14.37 -1.20
C THR A 136 -12.94 13.34 -2.01
N ILE A 137 -12.40 12.34 -1.31
CA ILE A 137 -12.18 11.03 -1.92
C ILE A 137 -13.54 10.33 -1.88
N ALA A 138 -14.13 10.07 -3.05
CA ALA A 138 -15.36 9.30 -3.14
C ALA A 138 -15.11 7.88 -2.60
N SER A 139 -15.57 7.62 -1.37
CA SER A 139 -15.56 6.28 -0.77
C SER A 139 -16.98 5.72 -0.80
N THR A 140 -17.22 4.68 -1.59
CA THR A 140 -18.51 3.99 -1.64
C THR A 140 -18.67 3.14 -0.38
N THR A 141 -19.54 3.54 0.54
CA THR A 141 -19.80 2.82 1.80
C THR A 141 -20.91 1.79 1.60
N THR A 142 -20.68 0.52 1.91
CA THR A 142 -21.74 -0.50 2.02
C THR A 142 -22.08 -0.70 3.49
N THR A 143 -23.29 -0.33 3.89
CA THR A 143 -23.81 -0.50 5.25
C THR A 143 -24.66 -1.78 5.33
N THR A 144 -24.24 -2.75 6.14
CA THR A 144 -25.05 -3.91 6.52
C THR A 144 -25.67 -3.68 7.89
N THR A 145 -26.99 -3.60 7.98
CA THR A 145 -27.72 -3.47 9.25
C THR A 145 -28.03 -4.85 9.83
N VAL A 146 -27.70 -5.08 11.10
CA VAL A 146 -28.04 -6.30 11.85
C VAL A 146 -29.10 -5.95 12.91
N PRO A 147 -30.24 -6.65 12.98
CA PRO A 147 -31.27 -6.36 13.98
C PRO A 147 -30.94 -6.99 15.35
N LEU A 148 -31.20 -6.24 16.43
CA LEU A 148 -31.07 -6.68 17.83
C LEU A 148 -32.43 -7.20 18.36
N THR A 149 -32.43 -8.21 19.24
CA THR A 149 -33.63 -8.76 19.90
C THR A 149 -33.44 -8.70 21.42
N GLU A 150 -34.36 -8.08 22.17
CA GLU A 150 -34.31 -7.96 23.65
C GLU A 150 -35.25 -8.93 24.37
N TYR A 151 -34.89 -9.33 25.60
CA TYR A 151 -35.70 -10.11 26.56
C TYR A 151 -35.85 -9.34 27.88
N LEU A 152 -37.06 -9.37 28.48
CA LEU A 152 -37.37 -8.71 29.76
C LEU A 152 -37.66 -9.73 30.87
N THR A 153 -37.18 -9.47 32.09
CA THR A 153 -37.54 -10.20 33.32
C THR A 153 -37.75 -9.23 34.48
N SER A 154 -38.81 -9.41 35.28
CA SER A 154 -39.20 -8.52 36.38
C SER A 154 -38.96 -9.13 37.77
N ILE A 155 -38.55 -8.29 38.74
CA ILE A 155 -38.44 -8.61 40.17
C ILE A 155 -38.96 -7.41 40.98
N SER A 156 -39.78 -7.64 42.01
CA SER A 156 -40.43 -6.60 42.82
C SER A 156 -39.85 -6.48 44.25
N THR A 157 -39.52 -5.27 44.71
CA THR A 157 -39.23 -4.95 46.12
C THR A 157 -39.78 -3.57 46.51
N THR A 158 -40.31 -3.45 47.73
CA THR A 158 -40.94 -2.22 48.28
C THR A 158 -39.96 -1.38 49.11
N ILE A 159 -39.83 -0.09 48.79
CA ILE A 159 -39.11 0.91 49.60
C ILE A 159 -39.98 2.17 49.76
N THR A 160 -40.02 2.74 50.98
CA THR A 160 -40.78 3.95 51.33
C THR A 160 -39.86 5.13 51.66
N THR A 161 -39.64 6.03 50.71
CA THR A 161 -39.03 7.38 50.88
C THR A 161 -39.53 8.32 49.77
N PRO A 162 -39.48 9.66 49.94
CA PRO A 162 -40.10 10.59 48.99
C PRO A 162 -39.33 10.66 47.67
N LEU A 163 -40.11 10.79 46.60
CA LEU A 163 -39.70 10.82 45.19
C LEU A 163 -38.70 11.95 44.92
N ALA A 164 -37.42 11.60 44.81
CA ALA A 164 -36.47 12.40 44.05
C ALA A 164 -36.62 12.01 42.58
N THR A 165 -36.89 13.00 41.72
CA THR A 165 -36.93 12.83 40.28
C THR A 165 -35.52 12.47 39.80
N PHE A 166 -35.24 11.18 39.62
CA PHE A 166 -34.04 10.71 38.96
C PHE A 166 -34.38 10.39 37.50
N THR A 167 -33.76 11.11 36.57
CA THR A 167 -33.69 10.71 35.17
C THR A 167 -32.59 9.66 35.07
N PRO A 168 -32.88 8.37 34.78
CA PRO A 168 -31.82 7.40 34.54
C PRO A 168 -31.17 7.72 33.20
N THR A 169 -29.96 8.27 33.23
CA THR A 169 -29.11 8.39 32.05
C THR A 169 -28.26 7.14 31.95
N THR A 170 -28.63 6.21 31.06
CA THR A 170 -27.80 5.05 30.74
C THR A 170 -26.75 5.48 29.73
N THR A 171 -25.53 5.76 30.21
CA THR A 171 -24.39 6.05 29.33
C THR A 171 -23.79 4.74 28.86
N VAL A 172 -24.03 4.36 27.60
CA VAL A 172 -23.32 3.25 26.96
C VAL A 172 -21.98 3.77 26.45
N THR A 173 -20.90 3.45 27.15
CA THR A 173 -19.54 3.81 26.73
C THR A 173 -18.96 2.69 25.88
N THR A 174 -18.95 2.85 24.56
CA THR A 174 -18.21 1.96 23.67
C THR A 174 -16.74 2.39 23.68
N ALA A 175 -15.87 1.64 24.35
CA ALA A 175 -14.43 1.87 24.29
C ALA A 175 -13.90 1.32 22.96
N VAL A 176 -13.47 2.20 22.06
CA VAL A 176 -12.72 1.81 20.86
C VAL A 176 -11.26 2.16 21.10
N THR A 177 -10.42 1.13 21.14
CA THR A 177 -8.96 1.27 21.27
C THR A 177 -8.37 1.41 19.87
N TYR A 178 -7.72 2.53 19.56
CA TYR A 178 -7.05 2.75 18.29
C TYR A 178 -5.53 2.66 18.48
N THR A 179 -4.90 1.73 17.76
CA THR A 179 -3.44 1.64 17.65
C THR A 179 -2.98 2.49 16.45
N SER A 180 -1.98 3.33 16.65
CA SER A 180 -1.35 4.09 15.57
C SER A 180 -0.65 3.14 14.60
N ASN A 181 -1.20 2.95 13.41
CA ASN A 181 -0.58 2.11 12.41
C ASN A 181 0.34 2.99 11.54
N VAL A 182 1.63 3.00 11.88
CA VAL A 182 2.68 3.19 10.87
C VAL A 182 2.34 2.23 9.73
N CYS A 183 2.38 2.68 8.48
CA CYS A 183 2.21 1.72 7.41
C CYS A 183 3.24 0.64 7.57
N PRO A 184 2.83 -0.63 7.54
CA PRO A 184 3.76 -1.67 7.84
C PRO A 184 4.85 -1.61 6.78
N THR A 185 6.08 -1.83 7.21
CA THR A 185 7.24 -1.95 6.33
C THR A 185 7.72 -3.39 6.42
N PRO A 186 8.23 -3.95 5.32
CA PRO A 186 8.95 -5.20 5.42
C PRO A 186 10.17 -4.97 6.33
N SER A 187 10.49 -5.97 7.15
CA SER A 187 11.68 -5.86 8.02
C SER A 187 12.93 -5.68 7.17
N ALA A 188 13.75 -4.67 7.49
CA ALA A 188 15.04 -4.42 6.85
C ALA A 188 16.20 -5.22 7.49
N SER A 189 15.91 -6.07 8.49
CA SER A 189 16.95 -6.73 9.31
C SER A 189 17.71 -7.87 8.61
N CYS A 190 17.29 -8.26 7.41
CA CYS A 190 17.82 -9.43 6.70
C CYS A 190 18.37 -9.12 5.29
N ASN A 191 18.61 -7.86 4.93
CA ASN A 191 19.22 -7.46 3.65
C ASN A 191 18.54 -8.08 2.42
N ASN A 192 17.22 -8.07 2.42
CA ASN A 192 16.34 -8.69 1.44
C ASN A 192 15.80 -7.70 0.39
N GLN A 193 16.28 -6.46 0.34
CA GLN A 193 15.73 -5.44 -0.57
C GLN A 193 15.90 -5.81 -2.05
N GLY A 194 14.96 -5.32 -2.87
CA GLY A 194 14.93 -5.48 -4.31
C GLY A 194 14.33 -6.80 -4.79
N LEU A 195 14.38 -6.99 -6.10
CA LEU A 195 13.99 -8.21 -6.79
C LEU A 195 15.23 -8.96 -7.25
N GLN A 196 15.22 -10.29 -7.14
CA GLN A 196 16.22 -11.11 -7.82
C GLN A 196 15.95 -11.04 -9.32
N TRP A 197 17.00 -10.98 -10.13
CA TRP A 197 16.88 -11.04 -11.58
C TRP A 197 17.86 -12.04 -12.18
N ALA A 198 17.51 -12.55 -13.35
CA ALA A 198 18.28 -13.54 -14.07
C ALA A 198 18.21 -13.30 -15.59
N TYR A 199 19.37 -13.41 -16.24
CA TYR A 199 19.54 -13.35 -17.68
C TYR A 199 19.74 -14.75 -18.26
N TYR A 200 19.04 -15.04 -19.34
CA TYR A 200 19.13 -16.28 -20.09
C TYR A 200 19.35 -15.99 -21.57
N ASN A 201 20.14 -16.83 -22.23
CA ASN A 201 20.02 -16.96 -23.68
C ASN A 201 18.67 -17.60 -24.00
N ASN A 202 17.96 -17.06 -24.98
CA ASN A 202 16.65 -17.52 -25.41
C ASN A 202 16.73 -18.13 -26.82
N ALA A 203 17.03 -19.41 -26.93
CA ALA A 203 17.18 -20.07 -28.24
C ALA A 203 15.88 -20.21 -29.06
N VAL A 204 14.75 -19.65 -28.59
CA VAL A 204 13.48 -19.72 -29.29
C VAL A 204 13.47 -18.76 -30.47
N TYR A 205 13.14 -19.29 -31.65
CA TYR A 205 12.94 -18.49 -32.85
C TYR A 205 11.51 -17.96 -32.88
N ASN A 206 11.35 -16.65 -33.07
CA ASN A 206 10.05 -16.06 -33.37
C ASN A 206 9.82 -16.02 -34.90
N ASN A 207 8.69 -16.54 -35.34
CA ASN A 207 8.27 -16.54 -36.75
C ASN A 207 6.90 -15.85 -36.96
N ASP A 208 6.38 -15.19 -35.94
CA ASP A 208 5.13 -14.43 -35.97
C ASP A 208 5.27 -13.12 -35.18
N VAL A 209 4.22 -12.30 -35.17
CA VAL A 209 4.29 -10.96 -34.56
C VAL A 209 3.96 -10.95 -33.07
N VAL A 210 3.49 -12.07 -32.49
CA VAL A 210 3.04 -12.17 -31.09
C VAL A 210 3.91 -13.11 -30.26
N TYR A 211 5.02 -13.55 -30.85
CA TYR A 211 5.94 -14.55 -30.31
C TYR A 211 5.21 -15.80 -29.79
N SER A 212 4.34 -16.40 -30.61
CA SER A 212 3.46 -17.51 -30.18
C SER A 212 4.21 -18.77 -29.71
N THR A 213 5.46 -18.93 -30.14
CA THR A 213 6.34 -20.05 -29.78
C THR A 213 7.04 -19.86 -28.44
N PHE A 214 7.06 -18.66 -27.87
CA PHE A 214 7.70 -18.42 -26.58
C PHE A 214 6.97 -19.16 -25.46
N ASP A 215 7.71 -19.98 -24.73
CA ASP A 215 7.25 -20.74 -23.57
C ASP A 215 8.11 -20.38 -22.35
N PRO A 216 7.58 -19.65 -21.36
CA PRO A 216 8.35 -19.25 -20.19
C PRO A 216 8.73 -20.44 -19.30
N THR A 217 8.06 -21.59 -19.43
CA THR A 217 8.29 -22.75 -18.55
C THR A 217 9.66 -23.39 -18.75
N VAL A 218 10.31 -23.15 -19.90
CA VAL A 218 11.67 -23.64 -20.18
C VAL A 218 12.72 -23.06 -19.23
N TYR A 219 12.42 -21.96 -18.53
CA TYR A 219 13.34 -21.32 -17.59
C TYR A 219 13.24 -21.86 -16.17
N LYS A 220 12.34 -22.81 -15.91
CA LYS A 220 12.17 -23.40 -14.58
C LYS A 220 13.39 -24.21 -14.14
N ASP A 221 13.95 -24.97 -15.07
CA ASP A 221 15.08 -25.89 -14.86
C ASP A 221 16.38 -25.43 -15.56
N GLN A 222 16.37 -24.27 -16.20
CA GLN A 222 17.56 -23.68 -16.80
C GLN A 222 18.37 -22.86 -15.80
N ILE A 223 19.70 -22.99 -15.88
CA ILE A 223 20.63 -22.16 -15.12
C ILE A 223 20.88 -20.85 -15.91
N PRO A 224 20.63 -19.68 -15.31
CA PRO A 224 20.91 -18.40 -15.95
C PRO A 224 22.41 -18.15 -16.10
N GLN A 225 22.76 -17.30 -17.07
CA GLN A 225 24.16 -16.90 -17.27
C GLN A 225 24.59 -15.82 -16.28
N ILE A 226 23.67 -14.91 -15.95
CA ILE A 226 23.91 -13.78 -15.05
C ILE A 226 22.72 -13.71 -14.12
N THR A 227 22.99 -13.41 -12.85
CA THR A 227 21.98 -13.16 -11.84
C THR A 227 22.39 -11.98 -10.98
N GLY A 228 21.43 -11.24 -10.47
CA GLY A 228 21.70 -10.16 -9.53
C GLY A 228 20.47 -9.78 -8.74
N VAL A 229 20.55 -8.61 -8.09
CA VAL A 229 19.44 -7.97 -7.38
C VAL A 229 19.26 -6.58 -7.96
N THR A 230 18.01 -6.20 -8.22
CA THR A 230 17.67 -4.89 -8.78
C THR A 230 16.55 -4.23 -8.00
N SER A 231 16.52 -2.90 -8.02
CA SER A 231 15.38 -2.10 -7.57
C SER A 231 14.74 -1.28 -8.68
N THR A 232 15.18 -1.50 -9.92
CA THR A 232 14.64 -0.90 -11.14
C THR A 232 14.34 -2.01 -12.14
N LEU A 233 13.53 -1.70 -13.15
CA LEU A 233 13.08 -2.69 -14.13
C LEU A 233 12.90 -2.05 -15.50
N GLY A 234 13.32 -2.77 -16.54
CA GLY A 234 13.17 -2.31 -17.92
C GLY A 234 14.22 -1.27 -18.28
N GLY A 235 13.83 -0.27 -19.07
CA GLY A 235 14.75 0.75 -19.58
C GLY A 235 15.53 0.30 -20.83
N ILE A 236 15.14 -0.84 -21.42
CA ILE A 236 15.70 -1.31 -22.69
C ILE A 236 14.91 -0.64 -23.80
N ASN A 237 15.58 0.13 -24.65
CA ASN A 237 15.05 0.68 -25.89
C ASN A 237 16.20 0.89 -26.86
N THR A 238 16.45 -0.11 -27.71
CA THR A 238 17.65 -0.15 -28.54
C THR A 238 17.41 -0.89 -29.85
N ASN A 239 18.09 -0.44 -30.91
CA ASN A 239 18.00 -0.96 -32.27
C ASN A 239 19.32 -1.57 -32.78
N SER A 240 20.34 -1.69 -31.93
CA SER A 240 21.65 -2.23 -32.28
C SER A 240 22.30 -2.88 -31.07
N ASN A 241 23.03 -3.99 -31.27
CA ASN A 241 23.71 -4.75 -30.21
C ASN A 241 24.52 -3.83 -29.30
N PRO A 242 23.99 -3.51 -28.11
CA PRO A 242 24.61 -2.55 -27.23
C PRO A 242 25.32 -3.28 -26.09
N ILE A 243 26.37 -2.67 -25.60
CA ILE A 243 26.74 -2.87 -24.21
C ILE A 243 25.71 -2.08 -23.41
N VAL A 244 24.83 -2.79 -22.69
CA VAL A 244 23.83 -2.16 -21.82
C VAL A 244 24.17 -2.42 -20.37
N ASP A 245 23.86 -1.42 -19.56
CA ASP A 245 23.79 -1.58 -18.13
C ASP A 245 22.44 -2.24 -17.80
N LEU A 246 22.49 -3.53 -17.45
CA LEU A 246 21.36 -4.23 -16.84
C LEU A 246 21.53 -4.16 -15.32
N TYR A 247 20.91 -3.15 -14.72
CA TYR A 247 20.74 -3.04 -13.27
C TYR A 247 22.05 -2.98 -12.48
N GLY A 248 23.04 -2.24 -12.99
CA GLY A 248 24.38 -2.10 -12.43
C GLY A 248 25.39 -3.10 -12.99
N GLU A 249 24.96 -4.06 -13.80
CA GLU A 249 25.84 -5.02 -14.47
C GLU A 249 26.01 -4.64 -15.95
N VAL A 250 27.26 -4.44 -16.37
CA VAL A 250 27.58 -4.17 -17.77
C VAL A 250 27.52 -5.49 -18.54
N VAL A 251 26.47 -5.66 -19.34
CA VAL A 251 26.22 -6.87 -20.12
C VAL A 251 26.35 -6.56 -21.61
N ASP A 252 27.16 -7.37 -22.30
CA ASP A 252 27.15 -7.45 -23.76
C ASP A 252 25.94 -8.28 -24.18
N ILE A 253 24.80 -7.61 -24.40
CA ILE A 253 23.58 -8.28 -24.82
C ILE A 253 23.61 -8.45 -26.33
N ASN A 254 23.54 -9.71 -26.76
CA ASN A 254 23.06 -9.99 -28.10
C ASN A 254 21.56 -9.69 -28.14
N LEU A 255 21.16 -8.63 -28.87
CA LEU A 255 19.73 -8.26 -28.97
C LEU A 255 18.87 -9.32 -29.64
N ASN A 256 19.49 -10.35 -30.19
CA ASN A 256 18.77 -11.52 -30.61
C ASN A 256 18.88 -12.55 -29.48
N TYR A 257 17.72 -13.08 -29.08
CA TYR A 257 17.60 -14.32 -28.32
C TYR A 257 18.07 -14.18 -26.87
N PHE A 258 17.37 -13.36 -26.08
CA PHE A 258 17.54 -13.36 -24.62
C PHE A 258 16.22 -13.29 -23.86
N ALA A 259 16.25 -13.68 -22.60
CA ALA A 259 15.14 -13.49 -21.68
C ALA A 259 15.65 -12.98 -20.33
N LEU A 260 14.84 -12.14 -19.69
CA LEU A 260 15.03 -11.64 -18.35
C LEU A 260 13.91 -12.17 -17.46
N ASN A 261 14.25 -12.70 -16.29
CA ASN A 261 13.30 -13.18 -15.30
C ASN A 261 13.57 -12.46 -13.98
N HIS A 262 12.54 -11.87 -13.38
CA HIS A 262 12.63 -11.15 -12.12
C HIS A 262 11.66 -11.78 -11.13
N VAL A 263 12.12 -12.03 -9.91
CA VAL A 263 11.31 -12.62 -8.84
C VAL A 263 11.51 -11.91 -7.52
N GLY A 264 10.46 -11.90 -6.71
CA GLY A 264 10.47 -11.36 -5.37
C GLY A 264 9.05 -11.16 -4.87
N TYR A 265 8.86 -10.18 -4.03
CA TYR A 265 7.59 -9.89 -3.39
C TYR A 265 7.29 -8.41 -3.43
N ILE A 266 6.02 -8.10 -3.64
CA ILE A 266 5.43 -6.83 -3.28
C ILE A 266 5.00 -6.96 -1.83
N PHE A 267 5.64 -6.20 -0.94
CA PHE A 267 5.07 -5.92 0.37
C PHE A 267 4.06 -4.79 0.19
N ALA A 268 2.80 -5.00 0.58
CA ALA A 268 1.78 -3.98 0.41
C ALA A 268 1.76 -3.00 1.61
N PRO A 269 2.27 -1.76 1.50
CA PRO A 269 1.99 -0.70 2.48
C PRO A 269 0.51 -0.25 2.40
N LEU A 270 -0.06 -0.49 1.22
CA LEU A 270 -1.42 -0.44 0.74
C LEU A 270 -2.47 -1.47 1.13
N THR A 271 -3.67 -1.07 1.54
CA THR A 271 -4.85 -1.74 0.93
C THR A 271 -5.36 -0.88 -0.22
N GLY A 272 -5.53 -1.50 -1.39
CA GLY A 272 -6.11 -0.85 -2.55
C GLY A 272 -5.56 -1.39 -3.87
N THR A 273 -5.85 -0.66 -4.94
CA THR A 273 -5.52 -1.06 -6.32
C THR A 273 -4.08 -0.70 -6.69
N TYR A 274 -3.29 -1.73 -6.98
CA TYR A 274 -1.96 -1.63 -7.56
C TYR A 274 -2.07 -1.75 -9.07
N THR A 275 -1.35 -0.90 -9.80
CA THR A 275 -1.48 -0.81 -11.27
C THR A 275 -0.16 -1.12 -11.94
N PHE A 276 -0.17 -2.12 -12.80
CA PHE A 276 0.90 -2.46 -13.73
C PHE A 276 0.59 -1.87 -15.09
N VAL A 277 1.55 -1.17 -15.67
CA VAL A 277 1.49 -0.66 -17.04
C VAL A 277 2.62 -1.31 -17.83
N LEU A 278 2.25 -2.00 -18.90
CA LEU A 278 3.15 -2.69 -19.82
C LEU A 278 3.04 -1.99 -21.18
N PRO A 279 3.85 -0.93 -21.44
CA PRO A 279 4.01 -0.42 -22.80
C PRO A 279 4.37 -1.54 -23.77
N CYS A 280 4.05 -1.37 -25.06
CA CYS A 280 4.33 -2.36 -26.09
C CYS A 280 5.79 -2.88 -25.98
N PRO A 281 5.99 -4.15 -25.62
CA PRO A 281 7.31 -4.74 -25.63
C PRO A 281 7.72 -5.04 -27.07
N ASP A 282 9.02 -5.21 -27.26
CA ASP A 282 9.61 -5.80 -28.46
C ASP A 282 10.62 -6.81 -27.92
N ASP A 283 10.29 -8.11 -27.75
CA ASP A 283 9.13 -8.81 -28.35
C ASP A 283 7.93 -9.11 -27.44
N ILE A 284 8.13 -9.60 -26.21
CA ILE A 284 7.02 -10.07 -25.33
C ILE A 284 7.37 -9.94 -23.85
N ASP A 285 6.40 -9.60 -23.01
CA ASP A 285 6.55 -9.59 -21.55
C ASP A 285 5.34 -10.18 -20.81
N PHE A 286 5.58 -10.53 -19.55
CA PHE A 286 4.64 -11.22 -18.68
C PHE A 286 4.75 -10.71 -17.25
N VAL A 287 3.60 -10.66 -16.58
CA VAL A 287 3.53 -10.47 -15.13
C VAL A 287 2.68 -11.58 -14.52
N TRP A 288 3.22 -12.22 -13.48
CA TRP A 288 2.48 -13.06 -12.56
C TRP A 288 2.52 -12.44 -11.17
N ILE A 289 1.42 -12.58 -10.44
CA ILE A 289 1.28 -12.16 -9.04
C ILE A 289 0.56 -13.26 -8.26
N GLY A 290 1.02 -13.55 -7.05
CA GLY A 290 0.45 -14.59 -6.20
C GLY A 290 1.04 -15.98 -6.47
N GLN A 291 0.24 -17.03 -6.33
CA GLN A 291 0.75 -18.41 -6.30
C GLN A 291 1.54 -18.78 -7.56
N TYR A 292 1.07 -18.36 -8.75
CA TYR A 292 1.71 -18.73 -10.01
C TYR A 292 3.01 -17.98 -10.23
N ALA A 293 3.16 -16.78 -9.67
CA ALA A 293 4.45 -16.10 -9.64
C ALA A 293 5.47 -16.93 -8.84
N TYR A 294 5.08 -17.43 -7.67
CA TYR A 294 5.94 -18.22 -6.79
C TYR A 294 6.31 -19.58 -7.39
N SER A 295 5.33 -20.30 -7.96
CA SER A 295 5.56 -21.62 -8.56
C SER A 295 4.47 -21.99 -9.56
N GLY A 296 4.82 -22.74 -10.60
CA GLY A 296 3.85 -23.21 -11.59
C GLY A 296 3.43 -22.15 -12.62
N TYR A 297 4.22 -21.09 -12.81
CA TYR A 297 4.00 -20.14 -13.90
C TYR A 297 4.02 -20.84 -15.26
N THR A 298 3.14 -20.41 -16.14
CA THR A 298 3.00 -20.83 -17.55
C THR A 298 2.56 -19.62 -18.36
N ARG A 299 2.70 -19.69 -19.69
CA ARG A 299 2.16 -18.64 -20.57
C ARG A 299 0.67 -18.37 -20.33
N ALA A 300 -0.12 -19.43 -20.09
CA ALA A 300 -1.58 -19.36 -20.01
C ALA A 300 -2.12 -18.83 -18.67
N ASN A 301 -1.32 -18.85 -17.60
CA ASN A 301 -1.74 -18.40 -16.27
C ASN A 301 -1.07 -17.08 -15.85
N ALA A 302 -0.46 -16.35 -16.79
CA ALA A 302 -0.02 -14.98 -16.57
C ALA A 302 -1.21 -14.10 -16.17
N ASN A 303 -1.01 -13.23 -15.18
CA ASN A 303 -2.01 -12.24 -14.82
C ASN A 303 -2.18 -11.23 -15.96
N ILE A 304 -1.08 -10.87 -16.61
CA ILE A 304 -1.07 -10.12 -17.86
C ILE A 304 0.15 -10.50 -18.70
N MET A 305 -0.02 -10.41 -20.02
CA MET A 305 1.00 -10.58 -21.04
C MET A 305 0.80 -9.45 -22.04
N ASN A 306 1.88 -8.80 -22.48
CA ASN A 306 1.85 -7.94 -23.65
C ASN A 306 2.85 -8.45 -24.68
N ASP A 307 2.54 -8.26 -25.95
CA ASP A 307 3.36 -8.68 -27.08
C ASP A 307 3.39 -7.58 -28.15
N TYR A 308 4.44 -7.62 -28.96
CA TYR A 308 4.68 -6.65 -30.02
C TYR A 308 3.52 -6.53 -31.03
N GLY A 309 2.76 -7.60 -31.25
CA GLY A 309 1.77 -7.69 -32.32
C GLY A 309 0.56 -6.75 -32.13
N THR A 310 0.29 -6.32 -30.89
CA THR A 310 -0.81 -5.39 -30.60
C THR A 310 -0.43 -3.93 -30.84
N TYR A 311 0.86 -3.59 -30.73
CA TYR A 311 1.36 -2.22 -30.68
C TYR A 311 0.63 -1.35 -29.64
N GLN A 312 0.10 -1.96 -28.57
CA GLN A 312 -0.64 -1.26 -27.52
C GLN A 312 0.10 -1.33 -26.19
N THR A 313 -0.25 -0.38 -25.33
CA THR A 313 0.03 -0.48 -23.90
C THR A 313 -1.06 -1.31 -23.26
N GLU A 314 -0.67 -2.33 -22.50
CA GLU A 314 -1.56 -3.14 -21.70
C GLU A 314 -1.48 -2.71 -20.23
N THR A 315 -2.58 -2.89 -19.49
CA THR A 315 -2.68 -2.48 -18.08
C THR A 315 -3.36 -3.55 -17.27
N TYR A 316 -2.75 -3.89 -16.14
CA TYR A 316 -3.31 -4.83 -15.17
C TYR A 316 -3.46 -4.16 -13.82
N THR A 317 -4.59 -4.38 -13.15
CA THR A 317 -4.82 -3.92 -11.80
C THR A 317 -5.10 -5.08 -10.87
N ILE A 318 -4.63 -4.96 -9.63
CA ILE A 318 -4.89 -5.93 -8.57
C ILE A 318 -5.10 -5.22 -7.25
N ASP A 319 -6.12 -5.65 -6.50
CA ASP A 319 -6.32 -5.16 -5.14
C ASP A 319 -5.48 -5.99 -4.17
N LEU A 320 -4.55 -5.32 -3.50
CA LEU A 320 -3.72 -5.92 -2.46
C LEU A 320 -4.19 -5.42 -1.09
N VAL A 321 -3.99 -6.24 -0.07
CA VAL A 321 -4.25 -5.94 1.34
C VAL A 321 -2.95 -5.62 2.08
N VAL A 322 -3.00 -4.57 2.89
CA VAL A 322 -1.87 -4.02 3.65
C VAL A 322 -1.21 -5.08 4.55
N GLY A 323 0.11 -5.01 4.66
CA GLY A 323 0.91 -5.87 5.54
C GLY A 323 1.22 -7.25 4.97
N ASN A 324 0.63 -7.62 3.83
CA ASN A 324 0.86 -8.90 3.18
C ASN A 324 1.98 -8.81 2.14
N TYR A 325 2.61 -9.96 1.91
CA TYR A 325 3.58 -10.16 0.85
C TYR A 325 2.91 -10.90 -0.32
N TYR A 326 3.08 -10.38 -1.53
CA TYR A 326 2.54 -10.97 -2.75
C TYR A 326 3.71 -11.37 -3.65
N PRO A 327 3.89 -12.67 -3.93
CA PRO A 327 4.93 -13.10 -4.87
C PRO A 327 4.72 -12.41 -6.21
N LEU A 328 5.79 -11.90 -6.79
CA LEU A 328 5.84 -11.20 -8.06
C LEU A 328 6.84 -11.90 -8.97
N ARG A 329 6.44 -12.14 -10.21
CA ARG A 329 7.34 -12.59 -11.27
C ARG A 329 7.10 -11.75 -12.51
N ILE A 330 8.17 -11.26 -13.10
CA ILE A 330 8.15 -10.49 -14.34
C ILE A 330 9.14 -11.11 -15.30
N MET A 331 8.68 -11.47 -16.49
CA MET A 331 9.53 -12.01 -17.54
C MET A 331 9.43 -11.17 -18.79
N PHE A 332 10.57 -10.85 -19.38
CA PHE A 332 10.67 -10.27 -20.71
C PHE A 332 11.45 -11.23 -21.59
N ALA A 333 11.04 -11.39 -22.83
CA ALA A 333 11.76 -12.18 -23.80
C ALA A 333 11.88 -11.46 -25.12
N GLN A 334 13.10 -11.53 -25.64
CA GLN A 334 13.50 -11.00 -26.91
C GLN A 334 13.82 -12.14 -27.87
N ALA A 335 13.30 -12.04 -29.09
CA ALA A 335 13.58 -12.92 -30.21
C ALA A 335 14.65 -12.32 -31.11
N GLN A 336 14.31 -11.40 -32.02
CA GLN A 336 15.26 -10.84 -32.98
C GLN A 336 15.01 -9.36 -33.25
N GLY A 337 16.08 -8.64 -33.59
CA GLY A 337 15.97 -7.24 -34.01
C GLY A 337 16.04 -6.26 -32.83
N PRO A 338 15.36 -5.11 -32.91
CA PRO A 338 15.29 -4.13 -31.82
C PRO A 338 14.69 -4.75 -30.56
N ALA A 339 15.09 -4.26 -29.39
CA ALA A 339 14.52 -4.70 -28.12
C ALA A 339 13.94 -3.50 -27.38
N THR A 340 12.71 -3.65 -26.90
CA THR A 340 12.05 -2.69 -26.03
C THR A 340 11.44 -3.40 -24.83
N PHE A 341 11.88 -3.05 -23.64
CA PHE A 341 11.32 -3.53 -22.39
C PHE A 341 11.15 -2.38 -21.41
N GLN A 342 9.88 -2.07 -21.13
CA GLN A 342 9.46 -1.09 -20.15
C GLN A 342 8.30 -1.66 -19.35
N LEU A 343 8.27 -1.40 -18.06
CA LEU A 343 7.16 -1.75 -17.19
C LEU A 343 7.15 -0.76 -16.03
N SER A 344 5.95 -0.41 -15.56
CA SER A 344 5.81 0.31 -14.29
C SER A 344 4.80 -0.35 -13.37
N LEU A 345 5.06 -0.25 -12.06
CA LEU A 345 4.16 -0.61 -10.97
C LEU A 345 3.92 0.63 -10.12
N THR A 346 2.65 0.98 -9.93
CA THR A 346 2.22 2.05 -9.02
C THR A 346 1.35 1.48 -7.91
N ASP A 347 1.52 2.01 -6.71
CA ASP A 347 0.67 1.70 -5.57
C ASP A 347 -0.65 2.51 -5.62
N PRO A 348 -1.61 2.25 -4.72
CA PRO A 348 -2.89 2.95 -4.73
C PRO A 348 -2.82 4.45 -4.35
N SER A 349 -1.67 4.94 -3.87
CA SER A 349 -1.43 6.39 -3.71
C SER A 349 -0.95 7.06 -4.99
N GLY A 350 -0.64 6.28 -6.03
CA GLY A 350 0.00 6.75 -7.26
C GLY A 350 1.53 6.79 -7.19
N THR A 351 2.13 6.26 -6.12
CA THR A 351 3.59 6.20 -6.00
C THR A 351 4.15 5.09 -6.87
N THR A 352 5.12 5.41 -7.73
CA THR A 352 5.83 4.41 -8.53
C THR A 352 6.73 3.56 -7.63
N MET A 353 6.43 2.27 -7.57
CA MET A 353 7.22 1.29 -6.82
C MET A 353 8.32 0.64 -7.67
N LEU A 354 8.10 0.54 -8.98
CA LEU A 354 9.04 -0.08 -9.91
C LEU A 354 8.92 0.59 -11.27
N SER A 355 10.04 1.02 -11.83
CA SER A 355 10.18 1.41 -13.24
C SER A 355 11.67 1.43 -13.61
N SER A 356 12.01 1.88 -14.82
CA SER A 356 13.41 2.09 -15.22
C SER A 356 14.07 3.21 -14.43
N ASP A 357 13.27 4.17 -13.98
CA ASP A 357 13.71 5.42 -13.35
C ASP A 357 13.40 5.44 -11.86
N SER A 358 12.89 4.35 -11.29
CA SER A 358 12.56 4.28 -9.87
C SER A 358 13.82 4.32 -9.00
N SER A 359 13.76 5.02 -7.89
CA SER A 359 14.72 4.79 -6.80
C SER A 359 14.44 3.45 -6.12
N GLN A 360 15.32 3.02 -5.22
CA GLN A 360 15.10 1.79 -4.47
C GLN A 360 13.76 1.85 -3.69
N SER A 361 12.80 1.01 -4.08
CA SER A 361 11.54 0.88 -3.34
C SER A 361 11.76 0.06 -2.08
N PRO A 362 11.38 0.56 -0.90
CA PRO A 362 11.49 -0.21 0.34
C PRO A 362 10.50 -1.39 0.39
N PHE A 363 9.53 -1.43 -0.53
CA PHE A 363 8.41 -2.38 -0.55
C PHE A 363 8.58 -3.53 -1.54
N LEU A 364 9.70 -3.56 -2.26
CA LEU A 364 10.08 -4.69 -3.10
C LEU A 364 11.20 -5.45 -2.42
N VAL A 365 10.94 -6.72 -2.12
CA VAL A 365 11.85 -7.55 -1.32
C VAL A 365 11.92 -8.96 -1.87
N GLN A 366 13.03 -9.64 -1.65
CA GLN A 366 13.29 -10.99 -2.14
C GLN A 366 12.56 -12.05 -1.30
N TYR A 367 12.37 -11.80 0.00
CA TYR A 367 11.74 -12.70 0.98
C TYR A 367 11.41 -11.94 2.27
N SER A 368 10.68 -12.52 3.22
CA SER A 368 10.49 -11.97 4.58
C SER A 368 11.62 -12.42 5.51
N CYS A 369 12.00 -11.58 6.48
CA CYS A 369 13.08 -11.93 7.43
C CYS A 369 12.76 -13.09 8.36
N ASP A 370 11.48 -13.45 8.53
CA ASP A 370 11.09 -14.67 9.26
C ASP A 370 11.28 -15.95 8.42
N GLY A 371 11.51 -15.83 7.11
CA GLY A 371 11.65 -16.94 6.17
C GLY A 371 10.38 -17.77 5.92
N VAL A 372 9.24 -17.39 6.51
CA VAL A 372 8.00 -18.19 6.49
C VAL A 372 6.85 -17.43 5.83
N THR A 373 6.67 -16.14 6.12
CA THR A 373 5.54 -15.36 5.59
C THR A 373 5.68 -15.11 4.08
N ALA A 374 6.90 -14.86 3.62
CA ALA A 374 7.30 -14.75 2.23
C ALA A 374 8.60 -15.53 2.05
N PRO A 375 8.52 -16.86 1.86
CA PRO A 375 9.71 -17.69 1.73
C PRO A 375 10.52 -17.27 0.50
N ALA A 376 11.84 -17.45 0.56
CA ALA A 376 12.67 -17.23 -0.62
C ALA A 376 12.18 -18.06 -1.81
N PHE A 377 12.31 -17.50 -3.01
CA PHE A 377 12.16 -18.27 -4.23
C PHE A 377 13.22 -19.38 -4.25
N VAL A 378 12.87 -20.52 -4.83
CA VAL A 378 13.84 -21.61 -5.00
C VAL A 378 14.98 -21.14 -5.91
N PRO A 379 16.19 -21.70 -5.79
CA PRO A 379 17.31 -21.33 -6.64
C PRO A 379 16.97 -21.46 -8.13
N TRP A 380 17.53 -20.57 -8.94
CA TRP A 380 17.36 -20.60 -10.40
C TRP A 380 17.71 -21.98 -10.97
N GLY A 381 16.90 -22.45 -11.93
CA GLY A 381 17.03 -23.77 -12.54
C GLY A 381 16.62 -24.94 -11.64
N SER A 382 15.91 -24.67 -10.53
CA SER A 382 15.38 -25.70 -9.62
C SER A 382 13.86 -25.61 -9.43
N GLU A 383 13.16 -24.86 -10.27
CA GLU A 383 11.70 -24.74 -10.24
C GLU A 383 11.02 -25.94 -10.92
N THR A 384 9.79 -26.25 -10.51
CA THR A 384 8.98 -27.38 -11.04
C THR A 384 7.79 -26.92 -11.88
#